data_AF-A0A1Q7BEA6-F1
#
_entry.id   AF-A0A1Q7BEA6-F1
#
_cell.length_a   1.000
_cell.length_b   1.000
_cell.length_c   1.000
_cell.angle_alpha   90.00
_cell.angle_beta   90.00
_cell.angle_gamma   90.00
#
_symmetry.space_group_name_H-M   'P 1'
#
loop_
_entity.id
_entity.type
_entity.pdbx_description
1 polymer ?
#
loop_
_entity_poly.entity_id
_entity_poly.type
_entity_poly.pdbx_seq_one_letter_code
_entity_poly.pdbx_strand_id
1 'polypeptide(L)'
;MNKQTNQASVAATVSRRGFVEGAAGLMFAFTLGGLGRVGDALGATQVARINAWVAIGTDNTVTILCPSAEMGQGVMTSLPLILAEELDADWSTVKTEFAPANPKVYGNPHELFKGAQITAASVSVPGYFTPLRVAGAQARRVLIESVADEWKVPVSELSTDKGFVVHAQSGRRISYGDVAKFASVPAELPNITAADLKKPASRSSTWGTSQRSRA
;
A
#
# COMPACT_ATOMS: atom_id res chain seq x y z
N MET A 1 -24.42 62.34 -51.21
CA MET A 1 -25.80 61.86 -51.02
C MET A 1 -25.73 60.45 -50.45
N ASN A 2 -26.07 60.30 -49.17
CA ASN A 2 -25.93 59.08 -48.35
C ASN A 2 -26.69 57.89 -48.93
N LYS A 3 -26.08 56.68 -48.87
CA LYS A 3 -26.78 55.45 -48.44
C LYS A 3 -25.80 54.52 -47.71
N GLN A 4 -25.96 54.46 -46.39
CA GLN A 4 -25.54 53.32 -45.57
C GLN A 4 -26.51 52.17 -45.84
N THR A 5 -26.03 50.93 -45.94
CA THR A 5 -26.87 49.74 -45.79
C THR A 5 -26.15 48.71 -44.94
N ASN A 6 -26.80 48.40 -43.82
CA ASN A 6 -26.34 47.65 -42.66
C ASN A 6 -26.00 46.19 -42.95
N GLN A 7 -24.95 45.69 -42.28
CA GLN A 7 -24.77 44.28 -41.99
C GLN A 7 -25.87 43.83 -41.02
N ALA A 8 -26.69 42.85 -41.40
CA ALA A 8 -27.63 42.20 -40.49
C ALA A 8 -26.91 41.06 -39.76
N SER A 9 -26.66 41.23 -38.47
CA SER A 9 -26.30 40.16 -37.54
C SER A 9 -27.53 39.28 -37.29
N VAL A 10 -27.46 38.00 -37.68
CA VAL A 10 -28.50 37.02 -37.34
C VAL A 10 -28.27 36.58 -35.90
N ALA A 11 -29.03 37.15 -34.97
CA ALA A 11 -29.10 36.63 -33.60
C ALA A 11 -29.87 35.31 -33.61
N ALA A 12 -29.22 34.22 -33.19
CA ALA A 12 -29.86 32.91 -33.06
C ALA A 12 -30.91 32.95 -31.94
N THR A 13 -32.19 32.96 -32.30
CA THR A 13 -33.29 32.92 -31.32
C THR A 13 -33.41 31.51 -30.74
N VAL A 14 -32.91 31.29 -29.52
CA VAL A 14 -33.09 30.03 -28.80
C VAL A 14 -34.57 29.88 -28.44
N SER A 15 -35.26 28.92 -29.07
CA SER A 15 -36.65 28.64 -28.74
C SER A 15 -36.72 27.83 -27.43
N ARG A 16 -37.75 28.08 -26.61
CA ARG A 16 -37.97 27.32 -25.37
C ARG A 16 -38.06 25.81 -25.62
N ARG A 17 -38.62 25.40 -26.76
CA ARG A 17 -38.69 24.00 -27.20
C ARG A 17 -37.30 23.45 -27.52
N GLY A 18 -36.48 24.19 -28.27
CA GLY A 18 -35.10 23.79 -28.56
C GLY A 18 -34.22 23.69 -27.31
N PHE A 19 -34.47 24.51 -26.29
CA PHE A 19 -33.79 24.39 -25.00
C PHE A 19 -34.19 23.11 -24.23
N VAL A 20 -35.49 22.79 -24.18
CA VAL A 20 -35.98 21.56 -23.52
C VAL A 20 -35.50 20.31 -24.25
N GLU A 21 -35.48 20.32 -25.59
CA GLU A 21 -34.92 19.22 -26.38
C GLU A 21 -33.41 19.04 -26.14
N GLY A 22 -32.65 20.13 -26.05
CA GLY A 22 -31.22 20.09 -25.70
C GLY A 22 -30.96 19.59 -24.27
N ALA A 23 -31.77 20.02 -23.30
CA ALA A 23 -31.65 19.60 -21.91
C ALA A 23 -32.01 18.11 -21.71
N ALA A 24 -33.02 17.61 -22.42
CA ALA A 24 -33.38 16.20 -22.41
C ALA A 24 -32.27 15.32 -23.01
N GLY A 25 -31.65 15.75 -24.12
CA GLY A 25 -30.51 15.05 -24.71
C GLY A 25 -29.28 14.98 -23.80
N LEU A 26 -28.99 16.07 -23.07
CA LEU A 26 -27.87 16.11 -22.11
C LEU A 26 -28.12 15.18 -20.92
N MET A 27 -29.33 15.19 -20.34
CA MET A 27 -29.68 14.26 -19.25
C MET A 27 -29.62 12.80 -19.71
N PHE A 28 -30.08 12.49 -20.92
CA PHE A 28 -30.01 11.14 -21.47
C PHE A 28 -28.55 10.67 -21.65
N ALA A 29 -27.66 11.56 -22.10
CA ALA A 29 -26.23 11.29 -22.20
C ALA A 29 -25.57 11.05 -20.83
N PHE A 30 -26.01 11.74 -19.76
CA PHE A 30 -25.55 11.49 -18.40
C PHE A 30 -26.08 10.17 -17.81
N THR A 31 -27.34 9.81 -18.08
CA THR A 31 -27.94 8.58 -17.52
C THR A 31 -27.51 7.29 -18.22
N LEU A 32 -27.13 7.36 -19.50
CA LEU A 32 -26.66 6.21 -20.30
C LEU A 32 -25.14 6.20 -20.54
N GLY A 33 -24.37 7.11 -19.93
CA GLY A 33 -22.91 7.14 -20.03
C GLY A 33 -22.37 7.55 -21.41
N GLY A 34 -23.14 8.32 -22.19
CA GLY A 34 -22.84 8.72 -23.57
C GLY A 34 -21.85 9.88 -23.73
N LEU A 35 -21.51 10.58 -22.64
CA LEU A 35 -20.31 11.40 -22.58
C LEU A 35 -19.28 10.55 -21.83
N GLY A 36 -18.26 10.10 -22.56
CA GLY A 36 -17.29 9.13 -22.09
C GLY A 36 -16.83 9.39 -20.66
N ARG A 37 -16.58 8.30 -19.95
CA ARG A 37 -15.83 8.31 -18.69
C ARG A 37 -14.45 8.93 -18.97
N VAL A 38 -14.37 10.26 -18.97
CA VAL A 38 -13.12 11.01 -18.79
C VAL A 38 -12.90 11.04 -17.29
N GLY A 39 -12.59 9.87 -16.76
CA GLY A 39 -12.34 9.60 -15.37
C GLY A 39 -11.40 8.40 -15.34
N ASP A 40 -10.19 8.64 -14.87
CA ASP A 40 -9.07 7.71 -14.68
C ASP A 40 -8.14 7.50 -15.87
N ALA A 41 -7.58 8.61 -16.37
CA ALA A 41 -6.21 8.61 -16.87
C ALA A 41 -5.38 9.71 -16.17
N LEU A 42 -5.48 9.78 -14.85
CA LEU A 42 -4.39 10.31 -14.04
C LEU A 42 -3.39 9.16 -13.91
N GLY A 43 -2.17 9.36 -14.40
CA GLY A 43 -1.15 8.31 -14.57
C GLY A 43 -1.17 7.30 -13.43
N ALA A 44 -1.62 6.08 -13.73
CA ALA A 44 -1.59 5.00 -12.76
C ALA A 44 -0.13 4.72 -12.44
N THR A 45 0.31 5.16 -11.25
CA THR A 45 1.60 4.78 -10.69
C THR A 45 1.70 3.26 -10.76
N GLN A 46 2.76 2.75 -11.39
CA GLN A 46 2.97 1.32 -11.44
C GLN A 46 3.19 0.83 -10.00
N VAL A 47 2.42 -0.19 -9.60
CA VAL A 47 2.49 -0.76 -8.26
C VAL A 47 2.99 -2.19 -8.36
N ALA A 48 4.16 -2.45 -7.77
CA ALA A 48 4.68 -3.80 -7.60
C ALA A 48 4.03 -4.45 -6.37
N ARG A 49 3.19 -5.46 -6.59
CA ARG A 49 2.62 -6.27 -5.50
C ARG A 49 3.63 -7.35 -5.12
N ILE A 50 4.38 -7.11 -4.04
CA ILE A 50 5.45 -8.02 -3.62
C ILE A 50 4.88 -9.29 -3.01
N ASN A 51 3.83 -9.16 -2.19
CA ASN A 51 3.05 -10.30 -1.70
C ASN A 51 1.61 -9.88 -1.42
N ALA A 52 0.81 -10.75 -0.79
CA ALA A 52 -0.59 -10.47 -0.48
C ALA A 52 -0.79 -9.29 0.49
N TRP A 53 0.21 -8.94 1.30
CA TRP A 53 0.09 -7.97 2.39
C TRP A 53 0.70 -6.61 2.05
N VAL A 54 1.68 -6.55 1.15
CA VAL A 54 2.40 -5.34 0.83
C VAL A 54 2.57 -5.12 -0.68
N ALA A 55 2.35 -3.89 -1.08
CA ALA A 55 2.56 -3.40 -2.44
C ALA A 55 3.38 -2.11 -2.40
N ILE A 56 4.26 -1.91 -3.37
CA ILE A 56 5.19 -0.77 -3.43
C ILE A 56 4.97 -0.06 -4.76
N GLY A 57 4.59 1.21 -4.69
CA GLY A 57 4.45 2.08 -5.86
C GLY A 57 5.81 2.60 -6.34
N THR A 58 5.92 2.88 -7.64
CA THR A 58 7.12 3.55 -8.20
C THR A 58 7.31 4.98 -7.71
N ASP A 59 6.33 5.54 -7.00
CA ASP A 59 6.35 6.80 -6.26
C ASP A 59 6.93 6.66 -4.83
N ASN A 60 7.43 5.47 -4.49
CA ASN A 60 7.95 5.10 -3.17
C ASN A 60 6.87 4.95 -2.07
N THR A 61 5.58 4.93 -2.43
CA THR A 61 4.49 4.64 -1.49
C THR A 61 4.45 3.15 -1.16
N VAL A 62 4.52 2.79 0.12
CA VAL A 62 4.40 1.40 0.60
C VAL A 62 2.99 1.18 1.13
N THR A 63 2.17 0.42 0.42
CA THR A 63 0.79 0.10 0.83
C THR A 63 0.76 -1.22 1.60
N ILE A 64 0.27 -1.19 2.84
CA ILE A 64 0.13 -2.36 3.72
C ILE A 64 -1.34 -2.64 4.00
N LEU A 65 -1.76 -3.90 3.80
CA LEU A 65 -3.14 -4.32 4.02
C LEU A 65 -3.38 -4.76 5.46
N CYS A 66 -4.43 -4.21 6.07
CA CYS A 66 -4.91 -4.54 7.41
C CYS A 66 -6.13 -5.49 7.32
N PRO A 67 -6.04 -6.71 7.87
CA PRO A 67 -7.10 -7.71 7.75
C PRO A 67 -8.22 -7.57 8.79
N SER A 68 -7.94 -6.84 9.90
CA SER A 68 -8.86 -6.62 11.00
C SER A 68 -9.71 -5.36 10.80
N ALA A 69 -10.97 -5.42 11.22
CA ALA A 69 -11.86 -4.27 11.24
C ALA A 69 -11.46 -3.29 12.34
N GLU A 70 -11.44 -1.99 12.03
CA GLU A 70 -11.13 -0.92 12.98
C GLU A 70 -12.41 -0.35 13.61
N MET A 71 -12.43 -0.28 14.94
CA MET A 71 -13.57 0.19 15.75
C MET A 71 -13.09 1.11 16.90
N GLY A 72 -11.83 1.58 16.87
CA GLY A 72 -11.21 2.46 17.87
C GLY A 72 -10.04 1.84 18.64
N GLN A 73 -9.64 0.61 18.33
CA GLN A 73 -8.54 -0.11 19.00
C GLN A 73 -7.16 0.16 18.38
N GLY A 74 -7.10 0.74 17.17
CA GLY A 74 -5.84 1.06 16.50
C GLY A 74 -5.15 -0.11 15.78
N VAL A 75 -5.93 -1.06 15.23
CA VAL A 75 -5.38 -2.12 14.37
C VAL A 75 -4.81 -1.57 13.07
N MET A 76 -5.38 -0.48 12.54
CA MET A 76 -4.89 0.18 11.31
C MET A 76 -3.50 0.82 11.46
N THR A 77 -3.02 0.96 12.69
CA THR A 77 -1.66 1.42 12.99
C THR A 77 -0.78 0.27 13.46
N SER A 78 -1.26 -0.50 14.44
CA SER A 78 -0.46 -1.54 15.09
C SER A 78 -0.11 -2.70 14.17
N LEU A 79 -1.05 -3.17 13.32
CA LEU A 79 -0.77 -4.27 12.40
C LEU A 79 0.20 -3.85 11.28
N PRO A 80 -0.01 -2.73 10.57
CA PRO A 80 0.93 -2.29 9.56
C PRO A 80 2.32 -1.97 10.10
N LEU A 81 2.44 -1.48 11.34
CA LEU A 81 3.73 -1.21 11.97
C LEU A 81 4.58 -2.48 12.11
N ILE A 82 3.96 -3.63 12.43
CA ILE A 82 4.67 -4.92 12.53
C ILE A 82 5.33 -5.28 11.21
N LEU A 83 4.61 -5.12 10.09
CA LEU A 83 5.13 -5.43 8.76
C LEU A 83 6.16 -4.39 8.32
N ALA A 84 5.88 -3.10 8.53
CA ALA A 84 6.77 -2.00 8.17
C ALA A 84 8.13 -2.10 8.86
N GLU A 85 8.14 -2.45 10.16
CA GLU A 85 9.36 -2.68 10.94
C GLU A 85 10.20 -3.82 10.36
N GLU A 86 9.58 -4.95 10.01
CA GLU A 86 10.30 -6.03 9.35
C GLU A 86 10.80 -5.60 7.96
N LEU A 87 10.04 -4.80 7.22
CA LEU A 87 10.44 -4.31 5.90
C LEU A 87 11.51 -3.20 5.94
N ASP A 88 11.84 -2.60 7.10
CA ASP A 88 12.56 -1.31 7.20
C ASP A 88 11.90 -0.20 6.38
N ALA A 89 10.56 -0.22 6.23
CA ALA A 89 9.87 0.84 5.51
C ALA A 89 9.87 2.15 6.32
N ASP A 90 10.11 3.28 5.65
CA ASP A 90 9.91 4.58 6.30
C ASP A 90 8.40 4.80 6.51
N TRP A 91 7.99 4.90 7.77
CA TRP A 91 6.59 5.12 8.16
C TRP A 91 5.95 6.34 7.48
N SER A 92 6.73 7.37 7.15
CA SER A 92 6.22 8.56 6.45
C SER A 92 5.71 8.26 5.03
N THR A 93 6.16 7.14 4.44
CA THR A 93 5.80 6.67 3.09
C THR A 93 4.81 5.50 3.11
N VAL A 94 4.42 5.03 4.31
CA VAL A 94 3.51 3.91 4.47
C VAL A 94 2.06 4.39 4.39
N LYS A 95 1.30 3.76 3.52
CA LYS A 95 -0.16 3.89 3.43
C LYS A 95 -0.80 2.59 3.93
N THR A 96 -1.87 2.72 4.71
CA THR A 96 -2.59 1.56 5.23
C THR A 96 -3.96 1.47 4.57
N GLU A 97 -4.33 0.26 4.14
CA GLU A 97 -5.61 -0.01 3.49
C GLU A 97 -6.25 -1.26 4.09
N PHE A 98 -7.57 -1.38 4.04
CA PHE A 98 -8.23 -2.60 4.49
C PHE A 98 -8.00 -3.72 3.48
N ALA A 99 -7.67 -4.91 3.99
CA ALA A 99 -7.62 -6.10 3.17
C ALA A 99 -9.03 -6.46 2.67
N PRO A 100 -9.16 -7.00 1.45
CA PRO A 100 -10.44 -7.49 0.97
C PRO A 100 -10.93 -8.67 1.82
N ALA A 101 -12.22 -8.96 1.76
CA ALA A 101 -12.83 -10.10 2.43
C ALA A 101 -12.40 -11.42 1.74
N ASN A 102 -11.27 -11.97 2.18
CA ASN A 102 -10.74 -13.24 1.71
C ASN A 102 -10.08 -13.98 2.88
N PRO A 103 -10.84 -14.77 3.65
CA PRO A 103 -10.32 -15.50 4.81
C PRO A 103 -9.21 -16.50 4.48
N LYS A 104 -9.14 -17.00 3.24
CA LYS A 104 -8.05 -17.91 2.82
C LYS A 104 -6.68 -17.25 2.86
N VAL A 105 -6.62 -15.94 2.65
CA VAL A 105 -5.37 -15.16 2.59
C VAL A 105 -5.21 -14.30 3.84
N TYR A 106 -6.29 -13.65 4.29
CA TYR A 106 -6.28 -12.66 5.36
C TYR A 106 -6.91 -13.16 6.67
N GLY A 107 -7.19 -14.45 6.76
CA GLY A 107 -7.74 -15.09 7.95
C GLY A 107 -6.85 -14.95 9.18
N ASN A 108 -7.45 -14.82 10.35
CA ASN A 108 -6.70 -14.77 11.60
C ASN A 108 -6.29 -16.21 11.98
N PRO A 109 -4.99 -16.55 12.02
CA PRO A 109 -4.53 -17.91 12.30
C PRO A 109 -4.61 -18.29 13.80
N HIS A 110 -5.02 -17.36 14.67
CA HIS A 110 -5.20 -17.65 16.09
C HIS A 110 -6.22 -18.80 16.28
N GLU A 111 -5.93 -19.70 17.21
CA GLU A 111 -6.70 -20.95 17.44
C GLU A 111 -8.20 -20.69 17.65
N LEU A 112 -8.53 -19.55 18.25
CA LEU A 112 -9.91 -19.11 18.50
C LEU A 112 -10.72 -18.89 17.21
N PHE A 113 -10.08 -18.45 16.12
CA PHE A 113 -10.75 -18.09 14.87
C PHE A 113 -10.46 -19.03 13.71
N LYS A 114 -9.47 -19.93 13.83
CA LYS A 114 -9.20 -21.00 12.85
C LYS A 114 -9.13 -20.50 11.39
N GLY A 115 -8.56 -19.31 11.17
CA GLY A 115 -8.46 -18.70 9.84
C GLY A 115 -9.67 -17.87 9.42
N ALA A 116 -10.65 -17.63 10.29
CA ALA A 116 -11.72 -16.68 9.99
C ALA A 116 -11.19 -15.24 10.01
N GLN A 117 -11.64 -14.41 9.06
CA GLN A 117 -11.33 -12.98 9.02
C GLN A 117 -12.35 -12.23 9.90
N ILE A 118 -12.15 -12.29 11.21
CA ILE A 118 -13.04 -11.73 12.24
C ILE A 118 -12.20 -10.92 13.23
N THR A 119 -12.76 -9.81 13.73
CA THR A 119 -12.18 -9.01 14.80
C THR A 119 -13.01 -9.15 16.07
N ALA A 120 -12.52 -9.92 17.03
CA ALA A 120 -13.09 -10.06 18.37
C ALA A 120 -12.01 -10.57 19.36
N ALA A 121 -12.35 -10.70 20.64
CA ALA A 121 -11.56 -11.36 21.68
C ALA A 121 -10.11 -10.86 21.87
N SER A 122 -9.79 -9.64 21.41
CA SER A 122 -8.43 -9.07 21.50
C SER A 122 -7.33 -9.90 20.81
N VAL A 123 -7.68 -10.76 19.86
CA VAL A 123 -6.72 -11.66 19.18
C VAL A 123 -6.23 -11.14 17.82
N SER A 124 -6.44 -9.85 17.50
CA SER A 124 -5.92 -9.26 16.25
C SER A 124 -4.39 -9.26 16.24
N VAL A 125 -3.75 -8.57 17.19
CA VAL A 125 -2.27 -8.54 17.25
C VAL A 125 -1.68 -9.94 17.48
N PRO A 126 -2.11 -10.73 18.48
CA PRO A 126 -1.55 -12.07 18.71
C PRO A 126 -1.66 -12.99 17.50
N GLY A 127 -2.78 -12.94 16.77
CA GLY A 127 -2.99 -13.76 15.59
C GLY A 127 -2.15 -13.34 14.39
N TYR A 128 -2.08 -12.04 14.13
CA TYR A 128 -1.40 -11.51 12.94
C TYR A 128 0.08 -11.18 13.13
N PHE A 129 0.59 -11.21 14.36
CA PHE A 129 1.99 -10.84 14.65
C PHE A 129 3.00 -11.63 13.81
N THR A 130 2.98 -12.96 13.89
CA THR A 130 3.93 -13.78 13.13
C THR A 130 3.71 -13.72 11.62
N PRO A 131 2.47 -13.86 11.08
CA PRO A 131 2.23 -13.73 9.64
C PRO A 131 2.71 -12.41 9.03
N LEU A 132 2.45 -11.28 9.68
CA LEU A 132 2.85 -9.97 9.17
C LEU A 132 4.36 -9.78 9.21
N ARG A 133 5.04 -10.35 10.21
CA ARG A 133 6.51 -10.33 10.27
C ARG A 133 7.14 -11.15 9.16
N VAL A 134 6.61 -12.34 8.91
CA VAL A 134 7.00 -13.19 7.79
C VAL A 134 6.78 -12.47 6.46
N ALA A 135 5.62 -11.84 6.28
CA ALA A 135 5.31 -11.08 5.07
C ALA A 135 6.28 -9.89 4.86
N GLY A 136 6.63 -9.17 5.93
CA GLY A 136 7.61 -8.07 5.87
C GLY A 136 9.01 -8.56 5.50
N ALA A 137 9.47 -9.65 6.13
CA ALA A 137 10.76 -10.26 5.81
C ALA A 137 10.81 -10.86 4.39
N GLN A 138 9.71 -11.46 3.91
CA GLN A 138 9.58 -11.92 2.53
C GLN A 138 9.74 -10.76 1.55
N ALA A 139 9.04 -9.66 1.79
CA ALA A 139 9.12 -8.49 0.92
C ALA A 139 10.53 -7.89 0.92
N ARG A 140 11.16 -7.76 2.10
CA ARG A 140 12.54 -7.32 2.24
C ARG A 140 13.51 -8.19 1.43
N ARG A 141 13.33 -9.51 1.50
CA ARG A 141 14.17 -10.48 0.76
C ARG A 141 14.04 -10.31 -0.75
N VAL A 142 12.81 -10.22 -1.26
CA VAL A 142 12.56 -10.00 -2.71
C VAL A 142 13.21 -8.70 -3.20
N LEU A 143 13.14 -7.62 -2.42
CA LEU A 143 13.78 -6.35 -2.77
C LEU A 143 15.30 -6.47 -2.82
N ILE A 144 15.91 -7.11 -1.81
CA ILE A 144 17.36 -7.31 -1.78
C ILE A 144 17.82 -8.20 -2.94
N GLU A 145 17.12 -9.30 -3.21
CA GLU A 145 17.45 -10.22 -4.32
C GLU A 145 17.33 -9.51 -5.68
N SER A 146 16.27 -8.72 -5.88
CA SER A 146 16.10 -7.92 -7.10
C SER A 146 17.27 -6.94 -7.32
N VAL A 147 17.74 -6.29 -6.24
CA VAL A 147 18.88 -5.37 -6.31
C VAL A 147 20.21 -6.11 -6.49
N ALA A 148 20.38 -7.27 -5.86
CA ALA A 148 21.55 -8.12 -6.05
C ALA A 148 21.69 -8.53 -7.53
N ASP A 149 20.58 -8.92 -8.15
CA ASP A 149 20.53 -9.30 -9.55
C ASP A 149 20.79 -8.12 -10.50
N GLU A 150 20.25 -6.93 -10.18
CA GLU A 150 20.47 -5.72 -10.98
C GLU A 150 21.92 -5.21 -10.85
N TRP A 151 22.47 -5.19 -9.63
CA TRP A 151 23.81 -4.65 -9.36
C TRP A 151 24.93 -5.68 -9.53
N LYS A 152 24.58 -6.95 -9.75
CA LYS A 152 25.51 -8.08 -9.85
C LYS A 152 26.43 -8.18 -8.62
N VAL A 153 25.86 -7.98 -7.44
CA VAL A 153 26.55 -8.10 -6.14
C VAL A 153 25.96 -9.23 -5.30
N PRO A 154 26.72 -9.87 -4.40
CA PRO A 154 26.17 -10.85 -3.49
C PRO A 154 25.10 -10.26 -2.56
N VAL A 155 24.01 -11.01 -2.36
CA VAL A 155 22.90 -10.63 -1.45
C VAL A 155 23.39 -10.32 -0.03
N SER A 156 24.47 -10.98 0.42
CA SER A 156 25.06 -10.76 1.76
C SER A 156 25.70 -9.38 1.95
N GLU A 157 26.00 -8.67 0.86
CA GLU A 157 26.60 -7.33 0.92
C GLU A 157 25.54 -6.21 0.94
N LEU A 158 24.28 -6.58 0.71
CA LEU A 158 23.14 -5.69 0.70
C LEU A 158 22.40 -5.76 2.04
N SER A 159 21.90 -4.61 2.47
CA SER A 159 20.98 -4.50 3.59
C SER A 159 19.89 -3.48 3.28
N THR A 160 18.97 -3.28 4.21
CA THR A 160 17.88 -2.31 4.10
C THR A 160 17.96 -1.27 5.20
N ASP A 161 17.57 -0.03 4.87
CA ASP A 161 17.48 1.07 5.83
C ASP A 161 16.42 2.08 5.35
N LYS A 162 15.38 2.30 6.17
CA LYS A 162 14.36 3.35 5.99
C LYS A 162 13.80 3.50 4.56
N GLY A 163 13.39 2.41 3.94
CA GLY A 163 12.79 2.42 2.60
C GLY A 163 13.82 2.36 1.46
N PHE A 164 15.08 2.06 1.77
CA PHE A 164 16.15 1.90 0.79
C PHE A 164 16.81 0.53 0.92
N VAL A 165 17.26 -0.01 -0.22
CA VAL A 165 18.28 -1.06 -0.26
C VAL A 165 19.64 -0.38 -0.35
N VAL A 166 20.57 -0.76 0.51
CA VAL A 166 21.89 -0.14 0.64
C VAL A 166 22.99 -1.17 0.41
N HIS A 167 24.04 -0.77 -0.30
CA HIS A 167 25.25 -1.56 -0.49
C HIS A 167 26.41 -0.90 0.24
N ALA A 168 26.73 -1.39 1.44
CA ALA A 168 27.66 -0.73 2.37
C ALA A 168 29.06 -0.55 1.77
N GLN A 169 29.56 -1.52 0.99
CA GLN A 169 30.91 -1.46 0.43
C GLN A 169 31.07 -0.34 -0.61
N SER A 170 30.03 -0.07 -1.39
CA SER A 170 30.06 0.97 -2.44
C SER A 170 29.45 2.31 -2.03
N GLY A 171 28.72 2.36 -0.92
CA GLY A 171 27.91 3.51 -0.51
C GLY A 171 26.68 3.78 -1.39
N ARG A 172 26.37 2.91 -2.37
CA ARG A 172 25.18 3.02 -3.22
C ARG A 172 23.92 2.71 -2.41
N ARG A 173 22.84 3.43 -2.69
CA ARG A 173 21.51 3.16 -2.16
C ARG A 173 20.45 3.36 -3.25
N ILE A 174 19.35 2.63 -3.15
CA ILE A 174 18.21 2.73 -4.07
C ILE A 174 16.91 2.67 -3.29
N SER A 175 15.95 3.51 -3.65
CA SER A 175 14.65 3.58 -2.97
C SER A 175 13.80 2.35 -3.33
N TYR A 176 12.90 1.94 -2.45
CA TYR A 176 11.97 0.84 -2.74
C TYR A 176 11.11 1.12 -3.98
N GLY A 177 10.71 2.37 -4.20
CA GLY A 177 9.98 2.76 -5.41
C GLY A 177 10.80 2.60 -6.70
N ASP A 178 12.12 2.86 -6.64
CA ASP A 178 13.00 2.61 -7.79
C ASP A 178 13.22 1.12 -8.02
N VAL A 179 13.36 0.34 -6.95
CA VAL A 179 13.42 -1.14 -7.04
C VAL A 179 12.13 -1.68 -7.66
N ALA A 180 10.96 -1.15 -7.31
CA ALA A 180 9.67 -1.57 -7.86
C ALA A 180 9.54 -1.43 -9.39
N LYS A 181 10.40 -0.63 -10.05
CA LYS A 181 10.42 -0.46 -11.51
C LYS A 181 10.96 -1.70 -12.24
N PHE A 182 11.85 -2.46 -11.59
CA PHE A 182 12.51 -3.62 -12.19
C PHE A 182 12.43 -4.89 -11.34
N ALA A 183 11.88 -4.80 -10.11
CA ALA A 183 11.71 -5.94 -9.23
C ALA A 183 10.82 -6.99 -9.91
N SER A 184 11.39 -8.19 -10.09
CA SER A 184 10.65 -9.35 -10.54
C SER A 184 10.22 -10.16 -9.33
N VAL A 185 8.93 -10.15 -9.02
CA VAL A 185 8.39 -10.97 -7.93
C VAL A 185 8.47 -12.44 -8.37
N PRO A 186 9.21 -13.31 -7.66
CA PRO A 186 9.33 -14.71 -8.03
C PRO A 186 7.97 -15.42 -7.89
N ALA A 187 7.74 -16.43 -8.73
CA ALA A 187 6.48 -17.20 -8.73
C ALA A 187 6.25 -17.93 -7.38
N GLU A 188 7.34 -18.31 -6.72
CA GLU A 188 7.34 -18.82 -5.36
C GLU A 188 8.04 -17.80 -4.45
N LEU A 189 7.35 -17.35 -3.41
CA LEU A 189 7.93 -16.39 -2.46
C LEU A 189 9.02 -17.07 -1.62
N PRO A 190 10.07 -16.33 -1.22
CA PRO A 190 11.12 -16.87 -0.36
C PRO A 190 10.54 -17.48 0.92
N ASN A 191 11.01 -18.69 1.26
CA ASN A 191 10.67 -19.33 2.53
C ASN A 191 11.42 -18.61 3.65
N ILE A 192 10.69 -17.90 4.51
CA ILE A 192 11.24 -17.19 5.65
C ILE A 192 11.13 -18.06 6.89
N THR A 193 12.26 -18.29 7.54
CA THR A 193 12.34 -18.99 8.81
C THR A 193 12.42 -18.00 9.97
N ALA A 194 12.31 -18.49 11.21
CA ALA A 194 12.47 -17.64 12.39
C ALA A 194 13.86 -16.98 12.47
N ALA A 195 14.89 -17.52 11.82
CA ALA A 195 16.24 -16.95 11.78
C ALA A 195 16.34 -15.71 10.88
N ASP A 196 15.43 -15.59 9.90
CA ASP A 196 15.39 -14.48 8.95
C ASP A 196 14.58 -13.29 9.47
N LEU A 197 13.79 -13.50 10.52
CA LEU A 197 13.04 -12.43 11.17
C LEU A 197 13.97 -11.56 12.01
N LYS A 198 13.72 -10.25 12.02
CA LYS A 198 14.48 -9.36 12.92
C LYS A 198 14.26 -9.77 14.35
N LYS A 199 15.29 -9.65 15.19
CA LYS A 199 15.06 -9.83 16.62
C LYS A 199 14.21 -8.65 17.08
N PRO A 200 13.07 -8.89 17.77
CA PRO A 200 12.37 -7.78 18.41
C PRO A 200 13.39 -7.08 19.31
N ALA A 201 13.52 -5.76 19.16
CA ALA A 201 14.44 -4.97 19.97
C ALA A 201 14.25 -5.39 21.42
N SER A 202 15.30 -5.98 22.00
CA SER A 202 15.21 -6.59 23.32
C SER A 202 14.61 -5.57 24.27
N ARG A 203 13.48 -5.89 24.90
CA ARG A 203 12.93 -5.12 26.01
C ARG A 203 14.05 -5.00 27.03
N SER A 204 14.76 -3.88 27.07
CA SER A 204 15.67 -3.59 28.15
C SER A 204 14.81 -3.58 29.40
N SER A 205 15.14 -4.45 30.37
CA SER A 205 14.42 -4.62 31.63
C SER A 205 14.60 -3.41 32.57
N THR A 206 14.60 -2.20 32.02
CA THR A 206 14.79 -0.94 32.73
C THR A 206 13.57 -0.52 33.55
N TRP A 207 12.47 -1.28 33.49
CA TRP A 207 11.42 -1.22 34.49
C TRP A 207 11.83 -2.06 35.69
N GLY A 208 12.74 -1.49 36.49
CA GLY A 208 13.15 -2.06 37.77
C GLY A 208 11.96 -2.15 38.72
N THR A 209 11.43 -3.36 38.90
CA THR A 209 10.81 -3.70 40.18
C THR A 209 11.93 -3.69 41.23
N SER A 210 12.10 -2.57 41.92
CA SER A 210 12.79 -2.60 43.21
C SER A 210 11.91 -3.42 44.14
N GLN A 211 12.14 -4.73 44.22
CA GLN A 211 11.75 -5.46 45.42
C GLN A 211 12.63 -4.94 46.54
N ARG A 212 12.17 -3.86 47.20
CA ARG A 212 12.64 -3.54 48.54
C ARG A 212 12.09 -4.65 49.43
N SER A 213 12.93 -5.65 49.68
CA SER A 213 12.75 -6.52 50.84
C SER A 213 12.61 -5.61 52.06
N ARG A 214 11.42 -5.65 52.69
CA ARG A 214 11.16 -5.08 54.00
C ARG A 214 10.74 -6.23 54.90
N ALA A 215 11.36 -6.23 56.08
CA ALA A 215 11.25 -7.14 57.22
C ALA A 215 12.05 -8.44 57.08
#